data_AF-A0A521DXI1-F1
#
_entry.id   AF-A0A521DXI1-F1
#
_cell.length_a   1.000
_cell.length_b   1.000
_cell.length_c   1.000
_cell.angle_alpha   90.00
_cell.angle_beta   90.00
_cell.angle_gamma   90.00
#
_symmetry.space_group_name_H-M   'P 1'
#
loop_
_entity.id
_entity.type
_entity.pdbx_description
1 polymer ?
#
loop_
_entity_poly.entity_id
_entity_poly.type
_entity_poly.pdbx_seq_one_letter_code
_entity_poly.pdbx_strand_id
1 'polypeptide(L)'
;MNFMMGKLFKTIESRNLNFQSVGSKEKYKNLCALNSSIPLFSKDWWLDTVCGDNWDVLICELDGKIVASWPIFQKKILFFSAITQPPMAPNLGIWIDWHE
;
A
#
# COMPACT_ATOMS: atom_id res chain seq x y z
N MET A 1 -24.29 11.07 26.70
CA MET A 1 -23.55 10.11 25.84
C MET A 1 -23.36 10.68 24.42
N ASN A 2 -22.83 11.91 24.29
CA ASN A 2 -22.55 12.55 22.98
C ASN A 2 -21.24 13.37 22.98
N PHE A 3 -20.44 13.26 24.05
CA PHE A 3 -19.25 14.12 24.24
C PHE A 3 -17.93 13.44 23.83
N MET A 4 -17.89 12.10 23.80
CA MET A 4 -16.70 11.34 23.41
C MET A 4 -16.56 11.18 21.88
N MET A 5 -17.67 11.18 21.13
CA MET A 5 -17.64 11.05 19.66
C MET A 5 -17.10 12.30 18.95
N GLY A 6 -17.31 13.50 19.50
CA GLY A 6 -16.80 14.73 18.89
C GLY A 6 -15.29 14.96 19.05
N LYS A 7 -14.66 14.35 20.07
CA LYS A 7 -13.20 14.42 20.25
C LYS A 7 -12.46 13.46 19.32
N LEU A 8 -13.02 12.29 19.03
CA LEU A 8 -12.40 11.30 18.15
C LEU A 8 -12.24 11.83 16.72
N PHE A 9 -13.27 12.51 16.19
CA PHE A 9 -13.24 13.06 14.83
C PHE A 9 -12.29 14.26 14.68
N LYS A 10 -12.16 15.11 15.70
CA LYS A 10 -11.18 16.22 15.68
C LYS A 10 -9.73 15.75 15.74
N THR A 11 -9.45 14.57 16.30
CA THR A 11 -8.09 14.02 16.34
C THR A 11 -7.62 13.53 14.97
N ILE A 12 -8.54 13.12 14.08
CA ILE A 12 -8.20 12.61 12.74
C ILE A 12 -7.80 13.77 11.81
N GLU A 13 -8.42 14.94 11.93
CA GLU A 13 -8.08 16.14 11.13
C GLU A 13 -6.72 16.76 11.49
N SER A 14 -6.16 16.46 12.66
CA SER A 14 -4.85 16.98 13.10
C SER A 14 -3.66 16.12 12.67
N ARG A 15 -3.88 14.96 12.03
CA ARG A 15 -2.80 14.07 11.60
C ARG A 15 -2.47 14.32 10.13
N ASN A 16 -1.19 14.45 9.83
CA ASN A 16 -0.72 14.68 8.47
C ASN A 16 -0.76 13.35 7.70
N LEU A 17 -1.91 13.07 7.08
CA LEU A 17 -2.05 11.97 6.12
C LEU A 17 -1.34 12.34 4.82
N ASN A 18 -0.34 11.54 4.45
CA ASN A 18 0.37 11.69 3.19
C ASN A 18 0.12 10.46 2.32
N PHE A 19 -0.29 10.70 1.07
CA PHE A 19 -0.46 9.66 0.06
C PHE A 19 0.65 9.78 -0.98
N GLN A 20 1.41 8.71 -1.18
CA GLN A 20 2.50 8.67 -2.15
C GLN A 20 2.33 7.50 -3.12
N SER A 21 2.38 7.77 -4.42
CA SER A 21 2.21 6.76 -5.47
C SER A 21 3.43 6.55 -6.36
N VAL A 22 4.32 7.55 -6.49
CA VAL A 22 5.47 7.51 -7.40
C VAL A 22 6.75 7.29 -6.62
N GLY A 23 7.58 6.34 -7.06
CA GLY A 23 8.92 6.08 -6.50
C GLY A 23 8.92 5.44 -5.11
N SER A 24 7.80 4.87 -4.69
CA SER A 24 7.62 4.37 -3.31
C SER A 24 8.07 2.91 -3.12
N LYS A 25 8.60 2.26 -4.18
CA LYS A 25 9.06 0.87 -4.13
C LYS A 25 10.10 0.64 -3.04
N GLU A 26 11.07 1.53 -2.86
CA GLU A 26 12.10 1.37 -1.82
C GLU A 26 11.52 1.36 -0.40
N LYS A 27 10.59 2.29 -0.11
CA LYS A 27 9.86 2.31 1.16
C LYS A 27 9.08 1.02 1.37
N TYR A 28 8.44 0.50 0.32
CA TYR A 28 7.71 -0.76 0.39
C TYR A 28 8.60 -1.99 0.57
N LYS A 29 9.79 -2.01 -0.05
CA LYS A 29 10.81 -3.05 0.17
C LYS A 29 11.24 -3.07 1.63
N ASN A 30 11.51 -1.91 2.21
CA ASN A 30 11.82 -1.78 3.63
C ASN A 30 10.65 -2.25 4.52
N LEU A 31 9.41 -1.90 4.17
CA LEU A 31 8.21 -2.38 4.86
C LEU A 31 8.11 -3.92 4.79
N CYS A 32 8.35 -4.52 3.62
CA CYS A 32 8.32 -5.97 3.43
C CYS A 32 9.40 -6.71 4.21
N ALA A 33 10.58 -6.10 4.36
CA ALA A 33 11.68 -6.64 5.15
C ALA A 33 11.41 -6.60 6.67
N LEU A 34 10.76 -5.53 7.14
CA LEU A 34 10.48 -5.31 8.57
C LEU A 34 9.20 -5.99 9.05
N ASN A 35 8.18 -6.10 8.19
CA ASN A 35 6.86 -6.63 8.56
C ASN A 35 6.60 -8.02 7.98
N SER A 36 6.39 -9.00 8.86
CA SER A 36 5.98 -10.36 8.50
C SER A 36 4.48 -10.48 8.20
N SER A 37 3.66 -9.50 8.58
CA SER A 37 2.20 -9.47 8.36
C SER A 37 1.80 -9.32 6.88
N ILE A 38 2.73 -8.90 6.02
CA ILE A 38 2.46 -8.75 4.58
C ILE A 38 2.39 -10.15 3.94
N PRO A 39 1.32 -10.48 3.21
CA PRO A 39 1.18 -11.77 2.53
C PRO A 39 2.32 -12.07 1.56
N LEU A 40 2.65 -13.35 1.39
CA LEU A 40 3.70 -13.83 0.50
C LEU A 40 3.59 -13.25 -0.92
N PHE A 41 2.38 -13.27 -1.49
CA PHE A 41 2.11 -12.80 -2.86
C PHE A 41 2.21 -11.29 -3.04
N SER A 42 2.24 -10.54 -1.95
CA SER A 42 2.44 -9.10 -1.95
C SER A 42 3.89 -8.71 -1.63
N LYS A 43 4.77 -9.67 -1.30
CA LYS A 43 6.18 -9.36 -1.03
C LYS A 43 6.84 -8.78 -2.27
N ASP A 44 7.75 -7.84 -2.03
CA ASP A 44 8.51 -7.14 -3.05
C ASP A 44 9.26 -8.10 -3.99
N TRP A 45 9.97 -9.09 -3.45
CA TRP A 45 10.70 -10.07 -4.26
C TRP A 45 9.77 -10.96 -5.09
N TRP A 46 8.56 -11.23 -4.60
CA TRP A 46 7.55 -11.97 -5.36
C TRP A 46 7.09 -11.12 -6.54
N LEU A 47 6.74 -9.86 -6.30
CA LEU A 47 6.30 -8.91 -7.32
C LEU A 47 7.39 -8.65 -8.36
N ASP A 48 8.65 -8.50 -7.94
CA ASP A 48 9.79 -8.38 -8.86
C ASP A 48 9.90 -9.61 -9.79
N THR A 49 9.58 -10.80 -9.27
CA THR A 49 9.61 -12.05 -10.05
C THR A 49 8.41 -12.19 -11.00
N VAL A 50 7.18 -11.90 -10.54
CA VAL A 50 5.96 -12.12 -11.35
C VAL A 50 5.61 -10.95 -12.28
N CYS A 51 5.93 -9.72 -11.87
CA CYS A 51 5.56 -8.50 -12.59
C CYS A 51 6.74 -7.86 -13.34
N GLY A 52 7.99 -8.20 -12.99
CA GLY A 52 9.18 -7.49 -13.46
C GLY A 52 9.14 -6.02 -13.06
N ASP A 53 9.38 -5.10 -13.99
CA ASP A 53 9.33 -3.66 -13.72
C ASP A 53 7.90 -3.07 -13.72
N ASN A 54 6.90 -3.86 -14.14
CA ASN A 54 5.54 -3.39 -14.41
C ASN A 54 4.63 -3.31 -13.18
N TRP A 55 5.19 -3.22 -11.97
CA TRP A 55 4.43 -2.96 -10.75
C TRP A 55 4.84 -1.65 -10.11
N ASP A 56 3.98 -1.11 -9.26
CA ASP A 56 4.30 0.02 -8.37
C ASP A 56 3.54 -0.15 -7.06
N VAL A 57 3.67 0.79 -6.14
CA VAL A 57 3.03 0.70 -4.83
C VAL A 57 2.50 2.04 -4.37
N LEU A 58 1.25 2.03 -3.92
CA LEU A 58 0.60 3.14 -3.26
C LEU A 58 0.84 3.01 -1.76
N ILE A 59 1.41 4.04 -1.13
CA ILE A 59 1.68 4.05 0.31
C ILE A 59 0.88 5.18 0.94
N CYS A 60 0.24 4.85 2.06
CA CYS A 60 -0.39 5.81 2.96
C CYS A 60 0.45 5.91 4.23
N GLU A 61 0.90 7.12 4.54
CA GLU A 61 1.66 7.44 5.73
C GLU A 61 0.84 8.34 6.67
N LEU A 62 0.88 8.03 7.95
CA LEU A 62 0.31 8.82 9.03
C LEU A 62 1.43 9.16 10.01
N ASP A 63 1.69 10.45 10.21
CA ASP A 63 2.73 10.93 11.13
C ASP A 63 4.11 10.28 10.89
N GLY A 64 4.45 10.02 9.62
CA GLY A 64 5.71 9.40 9.18
C GLY A 64 5.77 7.87 9.30
N LYS A 65 4.67 7.22 9.72
CA LYS A 65 4.54 5.75 9.74
C LYS A 65 3.66 5.27 8.59
N ILE A 66 4.07 4.19 7.94
CA ILE A 66 3.25 3.55 6.90
C ILE A 66 2.09 2.83 7.58
N VAL A 67 0.86 3.28 7.32
CA VAL A 67 -0.37 2.68 7.88
C VAL A 67 -1.10 1.81 6.87
N ALA A 68 -0.88 2.04 5.58
CA ALA A 68 -1.42 1.18 4.54
C ALA A 68 -0.50 1.17 3.32
N SER A 69 -0.51 0.07 2.60
CA SER A 69 0.22 -0.09 1.34
C SER A 69 -0.58 -0.95 0.37
N TRP A 70 -0.61 -0.56 -0.90
CA TRP A 70 -1.27 -1.33 -1.94
C TRP A 70 -0.34 -1.49 -3.16
N PRO A 71 0.24 -2.68 -3.35
CA PRO A 71 0.97 -2.97 -4.56
C PRO A 71 0.00 -3.08 -5.74
N ILE A 72 0.33 -2.41 -6.83
CA ILE A 72 -0.45 -2.35 -8.06
C ILE A 72 0.38 -2.88 -9.22
N PHE A 73 -0.24 -3.67 -10.09
CA PHE A 73 0.38 -4.11 -11.33
C PHE A 73 -0.18 -3.29 -12.50
N GLN A 74 0.73 -2.69 -13.27
CA GLN A 74 0.42 -1.82 -14.39
C GLN A 74 0.69 -2.56 -15.70
N LYS A 75 -0.36 -2.78 -16.49
CA LYS A 75 -0.25 -3.40 -17.81
C LYS A 75 -0.66 -2.41 -18.88
N LYS A 76 0.16 -2.29 -19.93
CA LYS A 76 -0.24 -1.58 -21.15
C LYS A 76 -1.19 -2.45 -21.97
N ILE A 77 -2.38 -1.95 -22.22
CA ILE A 77 -3.40 -2.57 -23.06
C ILE A 77 -3.64 -1.62 -24.23
N LEU A 78 -3.10 -1.98 -25.40
CA LEU A 78 -3.10 -1.14 -26.61
C LEU A 78 -2.51 0.26 -26.31
N PHE A 79 -3.38 1.27 -26.22
CA PHE A 79 -3.02 2.68 -25.99
C PHE A 79 -3.28 3.15 -24.55
N PHE A 80 -3.79 2.29 -23.68
CA PHE A 80 -4.13 2.63 -22.30
C PHE A 80 -3.21 1.91 -21.31
N SER A 81 -2.84 2.59 -20.23
CA SER A 81 -2.23 1.96 -19.05
C SER A 81 -3.34 1.58 -18.08
N ALA A 82 -3.44 0.30 -17.74
CA ALA A 82 -4.45 -0.21 -16.83
C ALA A 82 -3.80 -0.83 -15.59
N ILE A 83 -4.39 -0.59 -14.41
CA ILE A 83 -4.07 -1.33 -13.20
C ILE A 83 -4.87 -2.63 -13.24
N THR A 84 -4.19 -3.77 -13.17
CA THR A 84 -4.82 -5.09 -13.28
C THR A 84 -4.16 -6.08 -12.33
N GLN A 85 -4.68 -7.31 -12.27
CA GLN A 85 -4.06 -8.37 -11.48
C GLN A 85 -2.87 -8.97 -12.26
N PRO A 86 -1.72 -9.18 -11.61
CA PRO A 86 -0.62 -9.84 -12.26
C PRO A 86 -0.87 -11.34 -12.43
N PRO A 87 -0.20 -11.96 -13.40
CA PRO A 87 -0.26 -13.40 -13.57
C PRO A 87 0.22 -14.09 -12.28
N MET A 88 -0.52 -15.09 -11.80
CA MET A 88 -0.14 -15.95 -10.68
C MET A 88 -0.15 -15.30 -9.28
N ALA A 89 -0.73 -14.11 -9.11
CA ALA A 89 -1.07 -13.56 -7.81
C ALA A 89 -2.60 -13.60 -7.60
N PRO A 90 -3.13 -14.52 -6.80
CA PRO A 90 -4.58 -14.65 -6.62
C PRO A 90 -5.16 -13.36 -6.01
N ASN A 91 -4.46 -12.76 -5.04
CA ASN A 91 -4.93 -11.57 -4.32
C ASN A 91 -3.80 -10.52 -4.20
N LEU A 92 -4.07 -9.30 -4.66
CA LEU A 92 -3.21 -8.12 -4.51
C LEU A 92 -4.03 -6.98 -3.92
N GLY A 93 -4.33 -7.13 -2.62
CA GLY A 93 -5.17 -6.21 -1.87
C GLY A 93 -4.37 -5.14 -1.15
N ILE A 94 -5.10 -4.19 -0.57
CA ILE A 94 -4.56 -3.20 0.34
C ILE A 94 -4.15 -3.91 1.62
N TRP A 95 -2.89 -3.78 2.00
CA TRP A 95 -2.42 -4.10 3.33
C TRP A 95 -2.66 -2.89 4.24
N ILE A 96 -3.25 -3.13 5.41
CA ILE A 96 -3.50 -2.11 6.42
C ILE A 96 -2.83 -2.59 7.70
N ASP A 97 -2.04 -1.70 8.31
CA ASP A 97 -1.48 -1.93 9.63
C ASP A 97 -2.56 -1.64 10.67
N TRP A 98 -3.15 -2.69 11.22
CA TRP A 98 -4.13 -2.57 12.29
C TRP A 98 -3.40 -2.41 13.62
N HIS A 99 -2.78 -1.25 13.81
CA HIS A 99 -2.29 -0.84 15.12
C HIS A 99 -3.46 -0.23 15.91
N GLU A 100 -3.90 -0.95 16.95
CA GLU A 100 -4.78 -0.43 18.01
C GLU A 100 -4.06 0.61 18.88
#